data_AF-A0A9X5CI61-F1
#
_entry.id   AF-A0A9X5CI61-F1
#
_cell.length_a   1.000
_cell.length_b   1.000
_cell.length_c   1.000
_cell.angle_alpha   90.00
_cell.angle_beta   90.00
_cell.angle_gamma   90.00
#
_symmetry.space_group_name_H-M   'P 1'
#
loop_
_entity.id
_entity.type
_entity.pdbx_description
1 polymer ?
#
loop_
_entity_poly.entity_id
_entity_poly.type
_entity_poly.pdbx_seq_one_letter_code
_entity_poly.pdbx_strand_id
1 'polypeptide(L)'
;AEAVRLVEEADRRATEMVSAAEQHAQQVRDSVAGLHEQAQEEITGLRSAAEHAAERTRREAEEEADRVRSDAYAERERASEDAGRMRREAQEEAEEAKTLAERTVLEAITEADRVRAEVSEHAQRLRTEASDAVAEAEQAAARTRAEAREDANRIRSDAATQADTLITEARGEAERLTDETITEAERVRSESVAKAEKLIADATGDAERLRAEAAETVGSAQQRAERLRHEAERVKADAESEAERLVSSARDEAERTLDEARREANKRRSEAAEQVDTLITETTAEADKLLTEAQQQALKTTADAESQADTMVGAARSEAERLVSEARVEGNSLVEKARTDADELLVGARRDATQIRERAEELRDRITSEIEELHERARREAAETMKSAGDRCDALIKAAEEQLAKAEAKAKEIVSEANSEAGKVRIAAVKKAEGLLKEAEQKKATLVKEAEELKAEAVREARRTVEEGKRELEVLVRRREDINAEISRVQDVLEALESFEAPAGGKDNGVKAGAAAGATRTGGKSAES
;
A
#
# COMPACT_ATOMS: atom_id res chain seq x y z
N ALA A 1 153.25 -102.41 21.67
CA ALA A 1 152.25 -103.47 21.44
C ALA A 1 150.93 -103.22 22.18
N GLU A 2 150.92 -102.53 23.32
CA GLU A 2 149.70 -102.27 24.11
C GLU A 2 148.88 -101.04 23.62
N ALA A 3 149.54 -100.03 23.02
CA ALA A 3 148.88 -98.82 22.53
C ALA A 3 148.05 -99.00 21.23
N VAL A 4 148.30 -100.04 20.43
CA VAL A 4 147.55 -100.28 19.16
C VAL A 4 146.21 -100.96 19.43
N ARG A 5 146.13 -101.80 20.47
CA ARG A 5 144.90 -102.55 20.81
C ARG A 5 143.83 -101.66 21.43
N LEU A 6 144.23 -100.67 22.23
CA LEU A 6 143.32 -99.69 22.84
C LEU A 6 142.70 -98.73 21.80
N VAL A 7 143.41 -98.44 20.71
CA VAL A 7 142.88 -97.58 19.63
C VAL A 7 141.85 -98.34 18.77
N GLU A 8 142.11 -99.60 18.40
CA GLU A 8 141.13 -100.40 17.65
C GLU A 8 139.86 -100.71 18.45
N GLU A 9 139.97 -100.90 19.77
CA GLU A 9 138.81 -101.15 20.63
C GLU A 9 138.00 -99.87 20.89
N ALA A 10 138.65 -98.70 20.94
CA ALA A 10 137.98 -97.40 20.99
C ALA A 10 137.26 -97.07 19.67
N ASP A 11 137.85 -97.38 18.51
CA ASP A 11 137.26 -97.10 17.20
C ASP A 11 136.02 -97.98 16.93
N ARG A 12 136.05 -99.25 17.36
CA ARG A 12 134.88 -100.14 17.29
C ARG A 12 133.74 -99.65 18.20
N ARG A 13 134.05 -99.23 19.44
CA ARG A 13 133.04 -98.66 20.35
C ARG A 13 132.47 -97.33 19.83
N ALA A 14 133.29 -96.47 19.25
CA ALA A 14 132.82 -95.22 18.64
C ALA A 14 131.87 -95.49 17.47
N THR A 15 132.19 -96.47 16.62
CA THR A 15 131.35 -96.83 15.46
C THR A 15 130.02 -97.45 15.89
N GLU A 16 130.02 -98.33 16.91
CA GLU A 16 128.77 -98.90 17.47
C GLU A 16 127.91 -97.83 18.14
N MET A 17 128.53 -96.87 18.85
CA MET A 17 127.81 -95.79 19.52
C MET A 17 127.21 -94.78 18.53
N VAL A 18 127.92 -94.47 17.44
CA VAL A 18 127.39 -93.66 16.33
C VAL A 18 126.25 -94.38 15.63
N SER A 19 126.37 -95.68 15.34
CA SER A 19 125.28 -96.47 14.73
C SER A 19 124.05 -96.55 15.63
N ALA A 20 124.21 -96.67 16.94
CA ALA A 20 123.11 -96.68 17.89
C ALA A 20 122.45 -95.29 18.00
N ALA A 21 123.26 -94.22 18.00
CA ALA A 21 122.76 -92.86 17.97
C ALA A 21 122.02 -92.53 16.66
N GLU A 22 122.48 -93.03 15.51
CA GLU A 22 121.81 -92.89 14.21
C GLU A 22 120.49 -93.67 14.14
N GLN A 23 120.46 -94.91 14.64
CA GLN A 23 119.21 -95.68 14.76
C GLN A 23 118.22 -94.99 15.69
N HIS A 24 118.69 -94.41 16.80
CA HIS A 24 117.84 -93.72 17.73
C HIS A 24 117.32 -92.38 17.17
N ALA A 25 118.18 -91.61 16.48
CA ALA A 25 117.77 -90.42 15.74
C ALA A 25 116.78 -90.76 14.61
N GLN A 26 116.89 -91.95 14.00
CA GLN A 26 115.92 -92.43 13.02
C GLN A 26 114.57 -92.77 13.68
N GLN A 27 114.56 -93.50 14.81
CA GLN A 27 113.33 -93.78 15.56
C GLN A 27 112.64 -92.50 16.05
N VAL A 28 113.40 -91.50 16.51
CA VAL A 28 112.84 -90.20 16.91
C VAL A 28 112.27 -89.47 15.70
N ARG A 29 112.93 -89.50 14.54
CA ARG A 29 112.39 -88.92 13.30
C ARG A 29 111.11 -89.59 12.84
N ASP A 30 111.04 -90.92 12.89
CA ASP A 30 109.85 -91.67 12.48
C ASP A 30 108.69 -91.47 13.47
N SER A 31 108.98 -91.37 14.78
CA SER A 31 107.98 -91.04 15.81
C SER A 31 107.45 -89.61 15.64
N VAL A 32 108.34 -88.62 15.43
CA VAL A 32 107.94 -87.23 15.17
C VAL A 32 107.16 -87.11 13.85
N ALA A 33 107.54 -87.86 12.81
CA ALA A 33 106.79 -87.92 11.56
C ALA A 33 105.39 -88.49 11.78
N GLY A 34 105.25 -89.61 12.49
CA GLY A 34 103.94 -90.20 12.81
C GLY A 34 103.07 -89.31 13.71
N LEU A 35 103.67 -88.59 14.65
CA LEU A 35 102.98 -87.57 15.45
C LEU A 35 102.52 -86.38 14.60
N HIS A 36 103.33 -85.97 13.62
CA HIS A 36 102.96 -84.88 12.74
C HIS A 36 101.87 -85.29 11.77
N GLU A 37 101.90 -86.53 11.27
CA GLU A 37 100.85 -87.13 10.44
C GLU A 37 99.52 -87.23 11.22
N GLN A 38 99.54 -87.74 12.46
CA GLN A 38 98.34 -87.78 13.31
C GLN A 38 97.81 -86.38 13.64
N ALA A 39 98.67 -85.42 13.95
CA ALA A 39 98.24 -84.05 14.19
C ALA A 39 97.67 -83.39 12.93
N GLN A 40 98.19 -83.71 11.74
CA GLN A 40 97.64 -83.25 10.47
C GLN A 40 96.28 -83.87 10.17
N GLU A 41 96.10 -85.16 10.45
CA GLU A 41 94.80 -85.84 10.33
C GLU A 41 93.76 -85.22 11.29
N GLU A 42 94.12 -85.00 12.56
CA GLU A 42 93.24 -84.35 13.55
C GLU A 42 92.89 -82.91 13.15
N ILE A 43 93.87 -82.10 12.72
CA ILE A 43 93.62 -80.73 12.26
C ILE A 43 92.71 -80.72 11.02
N THR A 44 92.91 -81.68 10.11
CA THR A 44 92.08 -81.80 8.90
C THR A 44 90.66 -82.24 9.27
N GLY A 45 90.51 -83.18 10.20
CA GLY A 45 89.22 -83.62 10.74
C GLY A 45 88.46 -82.49 11.44
N LEU A 46 89.13 -81.73 12.31
CA LEU A 46 88.55 -80.58 13.02
C LEU A 46 88.19 -79.45 12.05
N ARG A 47 89.02 -79.18 11.03
CA ARG A 47 88.70 -78.21 9.98
C ARG A 47 87.48 -78.63 9.18
N SER A 48 87.40 -79.89 8.75
CA SER A 48 86.23 -80.43 8.04
C SER A 48 84.98 -80.37 8.91
N ALA A 49 85.08 -80.71 10.21
CA ALA A 49 83.96 -80.62 11.14
C ALA A 49 83.51 -79.16 11.36
N ALA A 50 84.45 -78.22 11.49
CA ALA A 50 84.15 -76.79 11.61
C ALA A 50 83.55 -76.21 10.33
N GLU A 51 84.04 -76.62 9.16
CA GLU A 51 83.49 -76.25 7.85
C GLU A 51 82.07 -76.77 7.69
N HIS A 52 81.81 -78.05 8.01
CA HIS A 52 80.46 -78.61 7.99
C HIS A 52 79.52 -77.96 9.03
N ALA A 53 80.03 -77.58 10.20
CA ALA A 53 79.25 -76.84 11.19
C ALA A 53 78.90 -75.42 10.68
N ALA A 54 79.87 -74.68 10.15
CA ALA A 54 79.67 -73.36 9.57
C ALA A 54 78.73 -73.40 8.36
N GLU A 55 78.84 -74.42 7.51
CA GLU A 55 77.97 -74.60 6.36
C GLU A 55 76.53 -74.95 6.78
N ARG A 56 76.35 -75.78 7.82
CA ARG A 56 75.02 -76.04 8.39
C ARG A 56 74.39 -74.78 8.97
N THR A 57 75.11 -74.02 9.79
CA THR A 57 74.60 -72.77 10.37
C THR A 57 74.28 -71.74 9.28
N ARG A 58 75.12 -71.63 8.24
CA ARG A 58 74.85 -70.76 7.09
C ARG A 58 73.57 -71.19 6.37
N ARG A 59 73.41 -72.48 6.07
CA ARG A 59 72.21 -73.01 5.41
C ARG A 59 70.96 -72.77 6.25
N GLU A 60 71.01 -73.00 7.55
CA GLU A 60 69.89 -72.76 8.47
C GLU A 60 69.53 -71.27 8.55
N ALA A 61 70.53 -70.38 8.59
CA ALA A 61 70.33 -68.94 8.56
C ALA A 61 69.77 -68.46 7.21
N GLU A 62 70.20 -69.05 6.09
CA GLU A 62 69.66 -68.78 4.75
C GLU A 62 68.20 -69.26 4.64
N GLU A 63 67.88 -70.46 5.13
CA GLU A 63 66.52 -71.01 5.15
C GLU A 63 65.58 -70.21 6.06
N GLU A 64 66.07 -69.70 7.21
CA GLU A 64 65.29 -68.82 8.08
C GLU A 64 65.11 -67.44 7.44
N ALA A 65 66.14 -66.87 6.81
CA ALA A 65 66.02 -65.61 6.08
C ALA A 65 65.06 -65.72 4.89
N ASP A 66 65.05 -66.85 4.19
CA ASP A 66 64.10 -67.13 3.12
C ASP A 66 62.66 -67.24 3.64
N ARG A 67 62.45 -67.91 4.77
CA ARG A 67 61.14 -67.99 5.44
C ARG A 67 60.65 -66.61 5.87
N VAL A 68 61.46 -65.84 6.58
CA VAL A 68 61.10 -64.48 7.02
C VAL A 68 60.84 -63.56 5.83
N ARG A 69 61.62 -63.65 4.75
CA ARG A 69 61.36 -62.90 3.52
C ARG A 69 60.03 -63.30 2.89
N SER A 70 59.77 -64.60 2.76
CA SER A 70 58.51 -65.13 2.22
C SER A 70 57.31 -64.65 3.03
N ASP A 71 57.38 -64.73 4.35
CA ASP A 71 56.30 -64.29 5.25
C ASP A 71 56.09 -62.77 5.18
N ALA A 72 57.18 -61.99 5.12
CA ALA A 72 57.10 -60.54 4.94
C ALA A 72 56.49 -60.15 3.58
N TYR A 73 56.80 -60.88 2.50
CA TYR A 73 56.16 -60.67 1.20
C TYR A 73 54.68 -61.03 1.23
N ALA A 74 54.32 -62.17 1.82
CA ALA A 74 52.93 -62.59 1.97
C ALA A 74 52.11 -61.59 2.80
N GLU A 75 52.67 -61.07 3.88
CA GLU A 75 51.98 -60.09 4.72
C GLU A 75 51.85 -58.72 4.03
N ARG A 76 52.87 -58.30 3.27
CA ARG A 76 52.79 -57.10 2.42
C ARG A 76 51.72 -57.26 1.34
N GLU A 77 51.60 -58.44 0.73
CA GLU A 77 50.59 -58.73 -0.28
C GLU A 77 49.19 -58.65 0.33
N ARG A 78 48.94 -59.30 1.47
CA ARG A 78 47.68 -59.18 2.23
C ARG A 78 47.36 -57.72 2.59
N ALA A 79 48.32 -56.98 3.15
CA ALA A 79 48.13 -55.58 3.49
C ALA A 79 47.81 -54.72 2.26
N SER A 80 48.41 -55.03 1.10
CA SER A 80 48.13 -54.35 -0.17
C SER A 80 46.74 -54.69 -0.71
N GLU A 81 46.31 -55.95 -0.60
CA GLU A 81 44.96 -56.38 -0.95
C GLU A 81 43.91 -55.75 -0.04
N ASP A 82 44.13 -55.72 1.26
CA ASP A 82 43.27 -55.10 2.26
C ASP A 82 43.14 -53.59 2.01
N ALA A 83 44.25 -52.89 1.75
CA ALA A 83 44.25 -51.50 1.34
C ALA A 83 43.52 -51.30 0.00
N GLY A 84 43.63 -52.25 -0.92
CA GLY A 84 42.90 -52.27 -2.18
C GLY A 84 41.39 -52.48 -2.00
N ARG A 85 40.96 -53.32 -1.05
CA ARG A 85 39.55 -53.51 -0.69
C ARG A 85 38.98 -52.27 -0.01
N MET A 86 39.64 -51.74 1.01
CA MET A 86 39.22 -50.52 1.70
C MET A 86 39.11 -49.31 0.75
N ARG A 87 40.04 -49.15 -0.20
CA ARG A 87 39.93 -48.07 -1.20
C ARG A 87 38.75 -48.26 -2.15
N ARG A 88 38.42 -49.49 -2.53
CA ARG A 88 37.25 -49.77 -3.38
C ARG A 88 35.95 -49.50 -2.63
N GLU A 89 35.84 -50.01 -1.41
CA GLU A 89 34.67 -49.77 -0.54
C GLU A 89 34.48 -48.27 -0.30
N ALA A 90 35.55 -47.53 0.05
CA ALA A 90 35.47 -46.08 0.23
C ALA A 90 35.10 -45.33 -1.05
N GLN A 91 35.53 -45.81 -2.23
CA GLN A 91 35.17 -45.20 -3.51
C GLN A 91 33.70 -45.48 -3.86
N GLU A 92 33.22 -46.70 -3.61
CA GLU A 92 31.81 -47.08 -3.81
C GLU A 92 30.90 -46.25 -2.89
N GLU A 93 31.22 -46.17 -1.59
CA GLU A 93 30.49 -45.32 -0.64
C GLU A 93 30.50 -43.83 -1.05
N ALA A 94 31.62 -43.33 -1.58
CA ALA A 94 31.72 -41.96 -2.05
C ALA A 94 30.86 -41.70 -3.29
N GLU A 95 30.81 -42.62 -4.26
CA GLU A 95 29.95 -42.50 -5.44
C GLU A 95 28.47 -42.66 -5.09
N GLU A 96 28.12 -43.52 -4.13
CA GLU A 96 26.75 -43.62 -3.61
C GLU A 96 26.31 -42.33 -2.91
N ALA A 97 27.17 -41.77 -2.04
CA ALA A 97 26.90 -40.50 -1.37
C ALA A 97 26.76 -39.36 -2.37
N LYS A 98 27.60 -39.31 -3.40
CA LYS A 98 27.52 -38.35 -4.49
C LYS A 98 26.22 -38.49 -5.28
N THR A 99 25.85 -39.70 -5.65
CA THR A 99 24.60 -39.97 -6.39
C THR A 99 23.37 -39.56 -5.57
N LEU A 100 23.38 -39.84 -4.26
CA LEU A 100 22.32 -39.42 -3.36
C LEU A 100 22.25 -37.88 -3.26
N ALA A 101 23.40 -37.21 -3.12
CA ALA A 101 23.47 -35.76 -3.08
C ALA A 101 22.97 -35.12 -4.39
N GLU A 102 23.39 -35.64 -5.55
CA GLU A 102 22.93 -35.19 -6.86
C GLU A 102 21.41 -35.37 -7.01
N ARG A 103 20.86 -36.51 -6.58
CA ARG A 103 19.42 -36.76 -6.60
C ARG A 103 18.67 -35.78 -5.71
N THR A 104 19.10 -35.59 -4.47
CA THR A 104 18.44 -34.67 -3.53
C THR A 104 18.51 -33.22 -4.00
N VAL A 105 19.63 -32.78 -4.59
CA VAL A 105 19.74 -31.44 -5.16
C VAL A 105 18.80 -31.28 -6.35
N LEU A 106 18.71 -32.29 -7.22
CA LEU A 106 17.82 -32.24 -8.38
C LEU A 106 16.35 -32.22 -7.95
N GLU A 107 15.95 -33.07 -6.99
CA GLU A 107 14.62 -33.06 -6.39
C GLU A 107 14.29 -31.68 -5.80
N ALA A 108 15.21 -31.09 -5.02
CA ALA A 108 15.02 -29.77 -4.43
C ALA A 108 14.88 -28.65 -5.50
N ILE A 109 15.65 -28.72 -6.59
CA ILE A 109 15.54 -27.78 -7.71
C ILE A 109 14.17 -27.93 -8.39
N THR A 110 13.74 -29.17 -8.69
CA THR A 110 12.45 -29.40 -9.33
C THR A 110 11.27 -28.94 -8.48
N GLU A 111 11.36 -29.14 -7.15
CA GLU A 111 10.33 -28.67 -6.23
C GLU A 111 10.33 -27.14 -6.11
N ALA A 112 11.50 -26.50 -6.07
CA ALA A 112 11.61 -25.05 -6.11
C ALA A 112 11.03 -24.45 -7.42
N ASP A 113 11.26 -25.11 -8.56
CA ASP A 113 10.68 -24.71 -9.84
C ASP A 113 9.17 -24.88 -9.86
N ARG A 114 8.65 -25.98 -9.32
CA ARG A 114 7.20 -26.21 -9.18
C ARG A 114 6.55 -25.13 -8.34
N VAL A 115 7.10 -24.83 -7.17
CA VAL A 115 6.58 -23.77 -6.28
C VAL A 115 6.65 -22.40 -6.96
N ARG A 116 7.75 -22.09 -7.66
CA ARG A 116 7.87 -20.83 -8.43
C ARG A 116 6.82 -20.71 -9.53
N ALA A 117 6.54 -21.80 -10.24
CA ALA A 117 5.50 -21.83 -11.28
C ALA A 117 4.11 -21.61 -10.68
N GLU A 118 3.77 -22.31 -9.59
CA GLU A 118 2.48 -22.20 -8.91
C GLU A 118 2.24 -20.80 -8.34
N VAL A 119 3.25 -20.20 -7.71
CA VAL A 119 3.17 -18.82 -7.21
C VAL A 119 3.00 -17.83 -8.35
N SER A 120 3.70 -18.03 -9.48
CA SER A 120 3.59 -17.15 -10.65
C SER A 120 2.19 -17.24 -11.29
N GLU A 121 1.64 -18.45 -11.42
CA GLU A 121 0.30 -18.68 -11.93
C GLU A 121 -0.77 -18.10 -10.99
N HIS A 122 -0.62 -18.31 -9.68
CA HIS A 122 -1.54 -17.73 -8.69
C HIS A 122 -1.48 -16.20 -8.71
N ALA A 123 -0.29 -15.59 -8.81
CA ALA A 123 -0.15 -14.15 -8.95
C ALA A 123 -0.77 -13.63 -10.25
N GLN A 124 -0.68 -14.38 -11.36
CA GLN A 124 -1.32 -14.02 -12.63
C GLN A 124 -2.85 -14.12 -12.56
N ARG A 125 -3.39 -15.15 -11.91
CA ARG A 125 -4.82 -15.28 -11.63
C ARG A 125 -5.33 -14.10 -10.80
N LEU A 126 -4.67 -13.80 -9.68
CA LEU A 126 -5.03 -12.66 -8.82
C LEU A 126 -4.99 -11.33 -9.57
N ARG A 127 -4.00 -11.11 -10.45
CA ARG A 127 -3.97 -9.90 -11.30
C ARG A 127 -5.13 -9.83 -12.28
N THR A 128 -5.52 -10.96 -12.86
CA THR A 128 -6.64 -11.02 -13.80
C THR A 128 -7.95 -10.77 -13.07
N GLU A 129 -8.19 -11.45 -11.95
CA GLU A 129 -9.35 -11.24 -11.08
C GLU A 129 -9.45 -9.78 -10.59
N ALA A 130 -8.32 -9.18 -10.19
CA ALA A 130 -8.29 -7.77 -9.81
C ALA A 130 -8.60 -6.83 -10.98
N SER A 131 -8.07 -7.12 -12.18
CA SER A 131 -8.36 -6.36 -13.39
C SER A 131 -9.83 -6.45 -13.78
N ASP A 132 -10.42 -7.65 -13.69
CA ASP A 132 -11.82 -7.89 -14.00
C ASP A 132 -12.73 -7.18 -12.99
N ALA A 133 -12.41 -7.25 -11.70
CA ALA A 133 -13.14 -6.53 -10.65
C ALA A 133 -13.10 -5.01 -10.84
N VAL A 134 -11.96 -4.45 -11.26
CA VAL A 134 -11.84 -3.02 -11.59
C VAL A 134 -12.70 -2.69 -12.82
N ALA A 135 -12.65 -3.49 -13.87
CA ALA A 135 -13.45 -3.27 -15.08
C ALA A 135 -14.96 -3.34 -14.77
N GLU A 136 -15.40 -4.28 -13.95
CA GLU A 136 -16.79 -4.39 -13.51
C GLU A 136 -17.23 -3.17 -12.68
N ALA A 137 -16.38 -2.73 -11.74
CA ALA A 137 -16.65 -1.54 -10.93
C ALA A 137 -16.73 -0.27 -11.79
N GLU A 138 -15.84 -0.11 -12.77
CA GLU A 138 -15.86 1.01 -13.72
C GLU A 138 -17.12 1.00 -14.58
N GLN A 139 -17.54 -0.17 -15.07
CA GLN A 139 -18.79 -0.31 -15.82
C GLN A 139 -20.02 0.00 -14.97
N ALA A 140 -20.08 -0.50 -13.73
CA ALA A 140 -21.15 -0.19 -12.80
C ALA A 140 -21.23 1.32 -12.52
N ALA A 141 -20.09 1.96 -12.23
CA ALA A 141 -20.01 3.40 -12.03
C ALA A 141 -20.37 4.20 -13.30
N ALA A 142 -20.09 3.68 -14.50
CA ALA A 142 -20.51 4.29 -15.75
C ALA A 142 -22.04 4.19 -15.95
N ARG A 143 -22.64 3.04 -15.66
CA ARG A 143 -24.11 2.84 -15.70
C ARG A 143 -24.83 3.78 -14.76
N THR A 144 -24.45 3.82 -13.48
CA THR A 144 -25.06 4.73 -12.50
C THR A 144 -24.91 6.20 -12.90
N ARG A 145 -23.77 6.60 -13.48
CA ARG A 145 -23.58 7.98 -13.99
C ARG A 145 -24.46 8.28 -15.21
N ALA A 146 -24.72 7.29 -16.07
CA ALA A 146 -25.60 7.45 -17.21
C ALA A 146 -27.07 7.59 -16.76
N GLU A 147 -27.52 6.70 -15.87
CA GLU A 147 -28.88 6.73 -15.28
C GLU A 147 -29.12 8.06 -14.56
N ALA A 148 -28.18 8.50 -13.71
CA ALA A 148 -28.31 9.79 -13.01
C ALA A 148 -28.38 10.99 -13.97
N ARG A 149 -27.67 10.94 -15.10
CA ARG A 149 -27.76 11.98 -16.15
C ARG A 149 -29.10 11.96 -16.87
N GLU A 150 -29.61 10.77 -17.18
CA GLU A 150 -30.92 10.60 -17.80
C GLU A 150 -32.04 11.10 -16.88
N ASP A 151 -32.01 10.74 -15.61
CA ASP A 151 -32.94 11.23 -14.60
C ASP A 151 -32.87 12.74 -14.43
N ALA A 152 -31.67 13.33 -14.35
CA ALA A 152 -31.51 14.77 -14.30
C ALA A 152 -32.05 15.46 -15.57
N ASN A 153 -31.84 14.87 -16.75
CA ASN A 153 -32.38 15.40 -18.01
C ASN A 153 -33.91 15.32 -18.03
N ARG A 154 -34.49 14.21 -17.56
CA ARG A 154 -35.94 14.00 -17.45
C ARG A 154 -36.57 15.01 -16.51
N ILE A 155 -36.03 15.18 -15.29
CA ILE A 155 -36.51 16.18 -14.32
C ILE A 155 -36.46 17.59 -14.92
N ARG A 156 -35.38 17.97 -15.62
CA ARG A 156 -35.32 19.28 -16.28
C ARG A 156 -36.36 19.42 -17.40
N SER A 157 -36.59 18.38 -18.18
CA SER A 157 -37.59 18.39 -19.25
C SER A 157 -39.01 18.50 -18.71
N ASP A 158 -39.32 17.74 -17.66
CA ASP A 158 -40.62 17.78 -16.99
C ASP A 158 -40.85 19.15 -16.35
N ALA A 159 -39.85 19.71 -15.66
CA ALA A 159 -39.91 21.04 -15.08
C ALA A 159 -40.09 22.14 -16.15
N ALA A 160 -39.40 22.05 -17.29
CA ALA A 160 -39.57 22.97 -18.41
C ALA A 160 -41.00 22.88 -18.99
N THR A 161 -41.53 21.68 -19.15
CA THR A 161 -42.90 21.46 -19.66
C THR A 161 -43.94 22.04 -18.68
N GLN A 162 -43.77 21.83 -17.38
CA GLN A 162 -44.62 22.41 -16.35
C GLN A 162 -44.55 23.94 -16.34
N ALA A 163 -43.35 24.51 -16.46
CA ALA A 163 -43.18 25.96 -16.56
C ALA A 163 -43.88 26.53 -17.80
N ASP A 164 -43.72 25.90 -18.97
CA ASP A 164 -44.39 26.32 -20.21
C ASP A 164 -45.92 26.22 -20.10
N THR A 165 -46.42 25.19 -19.41
CA THR A 165 -47.86 25.01 -19.15
C THR A 165 -48.39 26.14 -18.26
N LEU A 166 -47.74 26.39 -17.13
CA LEU A 166 -48.12 27.47 -16.21
C LEU A 166 -48.06 28.85 -16.86
N ILE A 167 -47.03 29.11 -17.70
CA ILE A 167 -46.93 30.37 -18.45
C ILE A 167 -48.08 30.50 -19.44
N THR A 168 -48.44 29.42 -20.13
CA THR A 168 -49.55 29.41 -21.10
C THR A 168 -50.89 29.63 -20.40
N GLU A 169 -51.14 28.95 -19.28
CA GLU A 169 -52.34 29.12 -18.46
C GLU A 169 -52.43 30.54 -17.90
N ALA A 170 -51.34 31.07 -17.34
CA ALA A 170 -51.31 32.43 -16.80
C ALA A 170 -51.54 33.49 -17.90
N ARG A 171 -51.00 33.27 -19.11
CA ARG A 171 -51.27 34.14 -20.26
C ARG A 171 -52.73 34.07 -20.70
N GLY A 172 -53.30 32.86 -20.81
CA GLY A 172 -54.70 32.69 -21.16
C GLY A 172 -55.66 33.32 -20.16
N GLU A 173 -55.35 33.21 -18.87
CA GLU A 173 -56.13 33.85 -17.80
C GLU A 173 -56.00 35.37 -17.82
N ALA A 174 -54.79 35.90 -18.09
CA ALA A 174 -54.58 37.34 -18.25
C ALA A 174 -55.33 37.90 -19.47
N GLU A 175 -55.33 37.18 -20.59
CA GLU A 175 -56.12 37.54 -21.79
C GLU A 175 -57.62 37.52 -21.47
N ARG A 176 -58.12 36.46 -20.82
CA ARG A 176 -59.53 36.36 -20.40
C ARG A 176 -59.95 37.53 -19.51
N LEU A 177 -59.14 37.86 -18.50
CA LEU A 177 -59.42 38.97 -17.60
C LEU A 177 -59.41 40.31 -18.35
N THR A 178 -58.52 40.47 -19.32
CA THR A 178 -58.44 41.67 -20.17
C THR A 178 -59.69 41.81 -21.03
N ASP A 179 -60.14 40.74 -21.67
CA ASP A 179 -61.37 40.74 -22.48
C ASP A 179 -62.61 41.00 -21.64
N GLU A 180 -62.70 40.42 -20.44
CA GLU A 180 -63.78 40.67 -19.49
C GLU A 180 -63.79 42.13 -19.02
N THR A 181 -62.63 42.70 -18.70
CA THR A 181 -62.55 44.12 -18.31
C THR A 181 -62.86 45.06 -19.46
N ILE A 182 -62.45 44.76 -20.69
CA ILE A 182 -62.82 45.54 -21.88
C ILE A 182 -64.35 45.48 -22.09
N THR A 183 -64.93 44.29 -22.06
CA THR A 183 -66.38 44.09 -22.24
C THR A 183 -67.17 44.84 -21.17
N GLU A 184 -66.75 44.76 -19.92
CA GLU A 184 -67.38 45.47 -18.80
C GLU A 184 -67.23 46.99 -18.92
N ALA A 185 -66.04 47.47 -19.32
CA ALA A 185 -65.82 48.89 -19.57
C ALA A 185 -66.68 49.42 -20.72
N GLU A 186 -66.85 48.65 -21.80
CA GLU A 186 -67.75 48.99 -22.91
C GLU A 186 -69.22 48.99 -22.47
N ARG A 187 -69.63 48.04 -21.63
CA ARG A 187 -70.98 48.00 -21.05
C ARG A 187 -71.25 49.24 -20.21
N VAL A 188 -70.37 49.56 -19.27
CA VAL A 188 -70.48 50.76 -18.41
C VAL A 188 -70.49 52.03 -19.26
N ARG A 189 -69.65 52.11 -20.29
CA ARG A 189 -69.62 53.25 -21.22
C ARG A 189 -70.95 53.39 -21.95
N SER A 190 -71.48 52.30 -22.50
CA SER A 190 -72.77 52.30 -23.22
C SER A 190 -73.93 52.71 -22.32
N GLU A 191 -73.99 52.17 -21.10
CA GLU A 191 -75.02 52.54 -20.11
C GLU A 191 -74.93 54.01 -19.69
N SER A 192 -73.71 54.52 -19.48
CA SER A 192 -73.49 55.93 -19.15
C SER A 192 -73.89 56.86 -20.29
N VAL A 193 -73.56 56.51 -21.55
CA VAL A 193 -73.99 57.27 -22.74
C VAL A 193 -75.51 57.27 -22.85
N ALA A 194 -76.17 56.11 -22.73
CA ALA A 194 -77.62 56.02 -22.80
C ALA A 194 -78.32 56.84 -21.70
N LYS A 195 -77.77 56.84 -20.48
CA LYS A 195 -78.27 57.68 -19.37
C LYS A 195 -78.09 59.17 -19.68
N ALA A 196 -76.95 59.57 -20.24
CA ALA A 196 -76.70 60.95 -20.62
C ALA A 196 -77.62 61.41 -21.75
N GLU A 197 -77.80 60.61 -22.79
CA GLU A 197 -78.73 60.88 -23.90
C GLU A 197 -80.17 61.02 -23.41
N LYS A 198 -80.61 60.12 -22.52
CA LYS A 198 -81.93 60.22 -21.90
C LYS A 198 -82.10 61.51 -21.13
N LEU A 199 -81.12 61.90 -20.32
CA LEU A 199 -81.18 63.13 -19.54
C LEU A 199 -81.20 64.38 -20.43
N ILE A 200 -80.46 64.37 -21.54
CA ILE A 200 -80.51 65.44 -22.55
C ILE A 200 -81.88 65.49 -23.22
N ALA A 201 -82.47 64.35 -23.59
CA ALA A 201 -83.79 64.28 -24.19
C ALA A 201 -84.88 64.80 -23.23
N ASP A 202 -84.85 64.35 -21.97
CA ASP A 202 -85.77 64.81 -20.92
C ASP A 202 -85.64 66.33 -20.70
N ALA A 203 -84.41 66.84 -20.57
CA ALA A 203 -84.15 68.28 -20.42
C ALA A 203 -84.60 69.10 -21.65
N THR A 204 -84.43 68.56 -22.86
CA THR A 204 -84.86 69.21 -24.10
C THR A 204 -86.39 69.25 -24.17
N GLY A 205 -87.07 68.14 -23.85
CA GLY A 205 -88.53 68.08 -23.80
C GLY A 205 -89.12 69.02 -22.75
N ASP A 206 -88.49 69.13 -21.58
CA ASP A 206 -88.88 70.09 -20.55
C ASP A 206 -88.70 71.54 -21.02
N ALA A 207 -87.58 71.84 -21.69
CA ALA A 207 -87.32 73.17 -22.26
C ALA A 207 -88.34 73.53 -23.37
N GLU A 208 -88.70 72.58 -24.23
CA GLU A 208 -89.73 72.77 -25.25
C GLU A 208 -91.12 73.00 -24.64
N ARG A 209 -91.48 72.24 -23.61
CA ARG A 209 -92.73 72.44 -22.87
C ARG A 209 -92.78 73.82 -22.21
N LEU A 210 -91.71 74.24 -21.53
CA LEU A 210 -91.62 75.58 -20.96
C LEU A 210 -91.72 76.69 -22.03
N ARG A 211 -91.11 76.50 -23.20
CA ARG A 211 -91.25 77.44 -24.32
C ARG A 211 -92.68 77.50 -24.85
N ALA A 212 -93.37 76.36 -24.94
CA ALA A 212 -94.77 76.31 -25.37
C ALA A 212 -95.68 77.00 -24.35
N GLU A 213 -95.52 76.73 -23.06
CA GLU A 213 -96.26 77.40 -21.97
C GLU A 213 -96.00 78.92 -21.96
N ALA A 214 -94.75 79.34 -22.17
CA ALA A 214 -94.40 80.75 -22.30
C ALA A 214 -95.05 81.38 -23.54
N ALA A 215 -95.02 80.71 -24.68
CA ALA A 215 -95.66 81.18 -25.92
C ALA A 215 -97.18 81.29 -25.78
N GLU A 216 -97.83 80.32 -25.12
CA GLU A 216 -99.26 80.37 -24.81
C GLU A 216 -99.59 81.53 -23.87
N THR A 217 -98.79 81.73 -22.82
CA THR A 217 -98.94 82.84 -21.88
C THR A 217 -98.83 84.18 -22.62
N VAL A 218 -97.81 84.36 -23.47
CA VAL A 218 -97.62 85.56 -24.30
C VAL A 218 -98.78 85.75 -25.28
N GLY A 219 -99.21 84.69 -25.97
CA GLY A 219 -100.35 84.76 -26.89
C GLY A 219 -101.66 85.16 -26.18
N SER A 220 -101.90 84.62 -24.98
CA SER A 220 -103.06 84.98 -24.16
C SER A 220 -103.00 86.45 -23.70
N ALA A 221 -101.81 86.94 -23.37
CA ALA A 221 -101.58 88.33 -22.99
C ALA A 221 -101.78 89.28 -24.18
N GLN A 222 -101.31 88.92 -25.38
CA GLN A 222 -101.51 89.67 -26.62
C GLN A 222 -102.99 89.76 -26.99
N GLN A 223 -103.73 88.66 -26.91
CA GLN A 223 -105.18 88.67 -27.15
C GLN A 223 -105.94 89.53 -26.13
N ARG A 224 -105.53 89.54 -24.86
CA ARG A 224 -106.09 90.45 -23.84
C ARG A 224 -105.81 91.91 -24.20
N ALA A 225 -104.60 92.21 -24.65
CA ALA A 225 -104.21 93.56 -25.08
C ALA A 225 -104.99 94.02 -26.33
N GLU A 226 -105.19 93.14 -27.32
CA GLU A 226 -106.02 93.44 -28.50
C GLU A 226 -107.49 93.66 -28.16
N ARG A 227 -108.07 92.83 -27.28
CA ARG A 227 -109.44 93.04 -26.79
C ARG A 227 -109.58 94.40 -26.09
N LEU A 228 -108.61 94.75 -25.24
CA LEU A 228 -108.60 96.04 -24.57
C LEU A 228 -108.48 97.23 -25.55
N ARG A 229 -107.65 97.08 -26.60
CA ARG A 229 -107.54 98.10 -27.67
C ARG A 229 -108.85 98.26 -28.43
N HIS A 230 -109.48 97.18 -28.87
CA HIS A 230 -110.76 97.26 -29.56
C HIS A 230 -111.89 97.81 -28.68
N GLU A 231 -111.89 97.48 -27.39
CA GLU A 231 -112.83 98.06 -26.43
C GLU A 231 -112.58 99.56 -26.25
N ALA A 232 -111.32 99.99 -26.18
CA ALA A 232 -110.95 101.41 -26.14
C ALA A 232 -111.34 102.15 -27.43
N GLU A 233 -111.14 101.54 -28.60
CA GLU A 233 -111.56 102.08 -29.89
C GLU A 233 -113.09 102.20 -29.98
N ARG A 234 -113.83 101.22 -29.46
CA ARG A 234 -115.30 101.27 -29.40
C ARG A 234 -115.80 102.37 -28.47
N VAL A 235 -115.21 102.49 -27.26
CA VAL A 235 -115.53 103.59 -26.33
C VAL A 235 -115.23 104.95 -26.97
N LYS A 236 -114.12 105.07 -27.70
CA LYS A 236 -113.78 106.28 -28.45
C LYS A 236 -114.82 106.58 -29.54
N ALA A 237 -115.20 105.60 -30.35
CA ALA A 237 -116.19 105.78 -31.42
C ALA A 237 -117.59 106.10 -30.88
N ASP A 238 -118.00 105.48 -29.77
CA ASP A 238 -119.25 105.78 -29.07
C ASP A 238 -119.23 107.22 -28.52
N ALA A 239 -118.10 107.64 -27.95
CA ALA A 239 -117.91 109.02 -27.48
C ALA A 239 -117.92 110.04 -28.63
N GLU A 240 -117.32 109.72 -29.77
CA GLU A 240 -117.33 110.56 -30.98
C GLU A 240 -118.75 110.64 -31.59
N SER A 241 -119.49 109.54 -31.68
CA SER A 241 -120.87 109.53 -32.15
C SER A 241 -121.82 110.30 -31.23
N GLU A 242 -121.61 110.23 -29.92
CA GLU A 242 -122.40 111.00 -28.96
C GLU A 242 -122.05 112.48 -28.99
N ALA A 243 -120.77 112.81 -29.19
CA ALA A 243 -120.33 114.18 -29.42
C ALA A 243 -120.93 114.76 -30.73
N GLU A 244 -120.98 113.98 -31.81
CA GLU A 244 -121.60 114.41 -33.07
C GLU A 244 -123.12 114.57 -32.96
N ARG A 245 -123.80 113.70 -32.21
CA ARG A 245 -125.23 113.86 -31.88
C ARG A 245 -125.49 115.12 -31.07
N LEU A 246 -124.68 115.37 -30.05
CA LEU A 246 -124.74 116.59 -29.23
C LEU A 246 -124.48 117.86 -30.06
N VAL A 247 -123.53 117.82 -30.99
CA VAL A 247 -123.21 118.96 -31.87
C VAL A 247 -124.32 119.19 -32.92
N SER A 248 -124.94 118.13 -33.45
CA SER A 248 -126.04 118.23 -34.40
C SER A 248 -127.32 118.76 -33.74
N SER A 249 -127.68 118.25 -32.55
CA SER A 249 -128.83 118.75 -31.78
C SER A 249 -128.61 120.20 -31.35
N ALA A 250 -127.38 120.56 -30.95
CA ALA A 250 -127.03 121.93 -30.59
C ALA A 250 -127.10 122.91 -31.78
N ARG A 251 -126.88 122.46 -33.02
CA ARG A 251 -127.00 123.30 -34.23
C ARG A 251 -128.45 123.54 -34.65
N ASP A 252 -129.31 122.52 -34.55
CA ASP A 252 -130.74 122.62 -34.88
C ASP A 252 -131.56 123.37 -33.81
N GLU A 253 -131.10 123.38 -32.56
CA GLU A 253 -131.64 124.22 -31.48
C GLU A 253 -131.09 125.65 -31.51
N ALA A 254 -129.84 125.87 -31.93
CA ALA A 254 -129.26 127.21 -32.03
C ALA A 254 -129.94 128.12 -33.06
N GLU A 255 -130.47 127.57 -34.15
CA GLU A 255 -131.16 128.34 -35.19
C GLU A 255 -132.59 128.77 -34.75
N ARG A 256 -133.27 127.99 -33.90
CA ARG A 256 -134.57 128.37 -33.31
C ARG A 256 -134.42 129.26 -32.07
N THR A 257 -133.32 129.12 -31.34
CA THR A 257 -133.06 129.87 -30.10
C THR A 257 -132.57 131.30 -30.37
N LEU A 258 -131.98 131.60 -31.53
CA LEU A 258 -131.53 132.97 -31.87
C LEU A 258 -132.67 134.00 -32.02
N ASP A 259 -133.90 133.55 -32.36
CA ASP A 259 -135.08 134.43 -32.44
C ASP A 259 -135.79 134.61 -31.09
N GLU A 260 -135.75 133.60 -30.20
CA GLU A 260 -136.32 133.68 -28.85
C GLU A 260 -135.34 134.32 -27.83
N ALA A 261 -134.03 134.21 -28.04
CA ALA A 261 -132.96 134.72 -27.17
C ALA A 261 -132.73 136.24 -27.23
N ARG A 262 -133.48 136.97 -28.08
CA ARG A 262 -133.62 138.43 -27.91
C ARG A 262 -134.62 138.80 -26.80
N ARG A 263 -135.42 137.85 -26.28
CA ARG A 263 -136.48 138.13 -25.30
C ARG A 263 -136.22 137.59 -23.88
N GLU A 264 -135.38 136.57 -23.68
CA GLU A 264 -134.96 136.14 -22.34
C GLU A 264 -133.48 136.47 -22.03
N ALA A 265 -133.18 137.75 -22.19
CA ALA A 265 -131.96 138.40 -21.76
C ALA A 265 -131.58 138.12 -20.28
N ASN A 266 -130.28 138.14 -19.99
CA ASN A 266 -129.78 138.57 -18.68
C ASN A 266 -129.95 137.66 -17.45
N LYS A 267 -130.54 136.46 -17.49
CA LYS A 267 -130.78 135.71 -16.23
C LYS A 267 -129.92 134.47 -15.93
N ARG A 268 -129.26 133.79 -16.88
CA ARG A 268 -128.65 132.47 -16.61
C ARG A 268 -127.27 132.21 -17.19
N ARG A 269 -126.37 133.20 -17.13
CA ARG A 269 -124.96 132.98 -17.53
C ARG A 269 -123.95 133.38 -16.45
N SER A 270 -124.38 133.25 -15.19
CA SER A 270 -123.56 133.44 -14.00
C SER A 270 -123.02 132.12 -13.41
N GLU A 271 -123.18 130.99 -14.10
CA GLU A 271 -122.98 129.66 -13.49
C GLU A 271 -122.09 128.68 -14.31
N ALA A 272 -121.34 129.14 -15.32
CA ALA A 272 -120.61 128.25 -16.24
C ALA A 272 -119.13 128.62 -16.48
N ALA A 273 -118.44 129.17 -15.48
CA ALA A 273 -117.03 129.57 -15.59
C ALA A 273 -116.07 128.81 -14.63
N GLU A 274 -116.53 127.81 -13.89
CA GLU A 274 -115.72 127.11 -12.86
C GLU A 274 -115.25 125.68 -13.20
N GLN A 275 -115.52 125.10 -14.38
CA GLN A 275 -115.27 123.66 -14.63
C GLN A 275 -114.26 123.32 -15.76
N VAL A 276 -113.50 124.28 -16.27
CA VAL A 276 -112.57 124.02 -17.39
C VAL A 276 -111.12 123.72 -16.93
N ASP A 277 -110.70 124.15 -15.74
CA ASP A 277 -109.29 124.02 -15.32
C ASP A 277 -108.91 122.67 -14.67
N THR A 278 -109.86 121.80 -14.32
CA THR A 278 -109.55 120.54 -13.59
C THR A 278 -109.15 119.37 -14.50
N LEU A 279 -109.62 119.34 -15.75
CA LEU A 279 -109.55 118.13 -16.60
C LEU A 279 -108.21 117.94 -17.34
N ILE A 280 -107.42 119.01 -17.48
CA ILE A 280 -106.19 118.99 -18.30
C ILE A 280 -104.97 118.47 -17.51
N THR A 281 -104.97 118.59 -16.17
CA THR A 281 -103.85 118.14 -15.32
C THR A 281 -103.89 116.66 -14.95
N GLU A 282 -105.06 116.02 -14.96
CA GLU A 282 -105.22 114.61 -14.55
C GLU A 282 -104.78 113.63 -15.66
N THR A 283 -104.92 113.99 -16.93
CA THR A 283 -104.66 113.08 -18.06
C THR A 283 -103.18 112.90 -18.42
N THR A 284 -102.32 113.88 -18.12
CA THR A 284 -100.87 113.78 -18.37
C THR A 284 -100.12 112.99 -17.29
N ALA A 285 -100.65 112.91 -16.06
CA ALA A 285 -100.01 112.18 -14.96
C ALA A 285 -100.21 110.65 -15.05
N GLU A 286 -101.30 110.20 -15.67
CA GLU A 286 -101.65 108.78 -15.79
C GLU A 286 -100.82 108.05 -16.89
N ALA A 287 -100.39 108.78 -17.93
CA ALA A 287 -99.63 108.23 -19.05
C ALA A 287 -98.15 107.94 -18.69
N ASP A 288 -97.50 108.79 -17.89
CA ASP A 288 -96.10 108.60 -17.47
C ASP A 288 -95.94 107.47 -16.45
N LYS A 289 -97.00 107.15 -15.70
CA LYS A 289 -97.02 106.08 -14.70
C LYS A 289 -97.00 104.68 -15.34
N LEU A 290 -97.80 104.47 -16.37
CA LEU A 290 -97.89 103.18 -17.07
C LEU A 290 -96.61 102.79 -17.82
N LEU A 291 -95.87 103.77 -18.34
CA LEU A 291 -94.62 103.54 -19.08
C LEU A 291 -93.47 103.13 -18.16
N THR A 292 -93.45 103.68 -16.94
CA THR A 292 -92.47 103.36 -15.90
C THR A 292 -92.69 101.96 -15.32
N GLU A 293 -93.96 101.57 -15.11
CA GLU A 293 -94.33 100.25 -14.58
C GLU A 293 -94.00 99.11 -15.56
N ALA A 294 -94.16 99.33 -16.88
CA ALA A 294 -93.82 98.34 -17.91
C ALA A 294 -92.31 98.10 -18.03
N GLN A 295 -91.48 99.14 -17.91
CA GLN A 295 -90.01 99.00 -17.95
C GLN A 295 -89.46 98.32 -16.69
N GLN A 296 -90.03 98.61 -15.51
CA GLN A 296 -89.64 97.92 -14.27
C GLN A 296 -89.98 96.43 -14.30
N GLN A 297 -91.11 96.05 -14.87
CA GLN A 297 -91.50 94.64 -14.94
C GLN A 297 -90.57 93.83 -15.87
N ALA A 298 -90.15 94.39 -17.00
CA ALA A 298 -89.22 93.74 -17.94
C ALA A 298 -87.81 93.53 -17.34
N LEU A 299 -87.30 94.52 -16.59
CA LEU A 299 -86.01 94.40 -15.90
C LEU A 299 -86.06 93.33 -14.79
N LYS A 300 -87.18 93.24 -14.07
CA LYS A 300 -87.36 92.24 -13.02
C LYS A 300 -87.37 90.81 -13.57
N THR A 301 -88.07 90.57 -14.69
CA THR A 301 -88.10 89.23 -15.32
C THR A 301 -86.74 88.80 -15.86
N THR A 302 -85.93 89.75 -16.34
CA THR A 302 -84.58 89.47 -16.83
C THR A 302 -83.64 89.11 -15.67
N ALA A 303 -83.70 89.86 -14.57
CA ALA A 303 -82.92 89.57 -13.36
C ALA A 303 -83.29 88.23 -12.71
N ASP A 304 -84.58 87.85 -12.71
CA ASP A 304 -85.03 86.56 -12.19
C ASP A 304 -84.52 85.38 -13.05
N ALA A 305 -84.46 85.54 -14.38
CA ALA A 305 -83.92 84.53 -15.29
C ALA A 305 -82.39 84.36 -15.16
N GLU A 306 -81.64 85.46 -14.99
CA GLU A 306 -80.20 85.43 -14.73
C GLU A 306 -79.88 84.74 -13.39
N SER A 307 -80.65 85.04 -12.33
CA SER A 307 -80.52 84.40 -11.01
C SER A 307 -80.77 82.87 -11.06
N GLN A 308 -81.76 82.44 -11.84
CA GLN A 308 -82.02 81.00 -12.03
C GLN A 308 -80.91 80.30 -12.81
N ALA A 309 -80.35 80.94 -13.85
CA ALA A 309 -79.24 80.40 -14.62
C ALA A 309 -77.97 80.27 -13.76
N ASP A 310 -77.65 81.27 -12.94
CA ASP A 310 -76.51 81.23 -12.02
C ASP A 310 -76.68 80.12 -10.97
N THR A 311 -77.89 79.91 -10.47
CA THR A 311 -78.19 78.83 -9.53
C THR A 311 -78.01 77.45 -10.16
N MET A 312 -78.45 77.27 -11.42
CA MET A 312 -78.25 76.01 -12.16
C MET A 312 -76.78 75.72 -12.47
N VAL A 313 -76.02 76.73 -12.89
CA VAL A 313 -74.58 76.57 -13.17
C VAL A 313 -73.79 76.31 -11.88
N GLY A 314 -74.18 76.95 -10.77
CA GLY A 314 -73.62 76.68 -9.44
C GLY A 314 -73.87 75.23 -8.99
N ALA A 315 -75.09 74.72 -9.16
CA ALA A 315 -75.42 73.34 -8.83
C ALA A 315 -74.66 72.32 -9.69
N ALA A 316 -74.55 72.56 -11.00
CA ALA A 316 -73.81 71.69 -11.91
C ALA A 316 -72.29 71.67 -11.60
N ARG A 317 -71.71 72.82 -11.21
CA ARG A 317 -70.30 72.90 -10.79
C ARG A 317 -70.04 72.15 -9.48
N SER A 318 -70.89 72.33 -8.47
CA SER A 318 -70.79 71.58 -7.20
C SER A 318 -70.91 70.07 -7.42
N GLU A 319 -71.80 69.63 -8.30
CA GLU A 319 -71.97 68.21 -8.59
C GLU A 319 -70.78 67.61 -9.36
N ALA A 320 -70.20 68.37 -10.30
CA ALA A 320 -68.97 67.97 -10.98
C ALA A 320 -67.79 67.89 -10.02
N GLU A 321 -67.64 68.84 -9.09
CA GLU A 321 -66.60 68.80 -8.06
C GLU A 321 -66.77 67.61 -7.10
N ARG A 322 -68.01 67.28 -6.72
CA ARG A 322 -68.33 66.10 -5.89
C ARG A 322 -67.89 64.81 -6.58
N LEU A 323 -68.27 64.61 -7.85
CA LEU A 323 -67.91 63.44 -8.63
C LEU A 323 -66.39 63.30 -8.82
N VAL A 324 -65.68 64.40 -9.07
CA VAL A 324 -64.21 64.38 -9.17
C VAL A 324 -63.57 64.01 -7.83
N SER A 325 -64.14 64.48 -6.71
CA SER A 325 -63.65 64.11 -5.37
C SER A 325 -63.88 62.64 -5.07
N GLU A 326 -65.05 62.09 -5.40
CA GLU A 326 -65.39 60.67 -5.19
C GLU A 326 -64.51 59.77 -6.05
N ALA A 327 -64.37 60.07 -7.35
CA ALA A 327 -63.50 59.32 -8.25
C ALA A 327 -62.03 59.36 -7.80
N ARG A 328 -61.58 60.47 -7.22
CA ARG A 328 -60.20 60.60 -6.70
C ARG A 328 -60.01 59.81 -5.41
N VAL A 329 -61.01 59.75 -4.53
CA VAL A 329 -60.98 58.94 -3.31
C VAL A 329 -61.00 57.45 -3.66
N GLU A 330 -61.87 57.03 -4.58
CA GLU A 330 -61.90 55.64 -5.07
C GLU A 330 -60.61 55.25 -5.77
N GLY A 331 -60.06 56.10 -6.64
CA GLY A 331 -58.78 55.86 -7.29
C GLY A 331 -57.63 55.71 -6.30
N ASN A 332 -57.55 56.58 -5.29
CA ASN A 332 -56.54 56.47 -4.24
C ASN A 332 -56.74 55.20 -3.39
N SER A 333 -57.98 54.84 -3.05
CA SER A 333 -58.32 53.60 -2.33
C SER A 333 -57.88 52.35 -3.10
N LEU A 334 -58.09 52.33 -4.41
CA LEU A 334 -57.70 51.21 -5.27
C LEU A 334 -56.17 51.06 -5.35
N VAL A 335 -55.45 52.18 -5.46
CA VAL A 335 -53.98 52.20 -5.49
C VAL A 335 -53.39 51.73 -4.16
N GLU A 336 -53.96 52.16 -3.03
CA GLU A 336 -53.49 51.71 -1.70
C GLU A 336 -53.79 50.21 -1.45
N LYS A 337 -54.92 49.69 -1.94
CA LYS A 337 -55.18 48.24 -1.96
C LYS A 337 -54.15 47.48 -2.80
N ALA A 338 -53.92 47.91 -4.04
CA ALA A 338 -52.94 47.26 -4.92
C ALA A 338 -51.52 47.29 -4.34
N ARG A 339 -51.14 48.37 -3.63
CA ARG A 339 -49.86 48.45 -2.90
C ARG A 339 -49.81 47.47 -1.73
N THR A 340 -50.88 47.39 -0.96
CA THR A 340 -50.98 46.46 0.18
C THR A 340 -50.89 45.00 -0.30
N ASP A 341 -51.61 44.64 -1.37
CA ASP A 341 -51.59 43.30 -1.95
C ASP A 341 -50.20 42.95 -2.51
N ALA A 342 -49.53 43.92 -3.16
CA ALA A 342 -48.15 43.76 -3.63
C ALA A 342 -47.15 43.58 -2.49
N ASP A 343 -47.30 44.33 -1.39
CA ASP A 343 -46.47 44.21 -0.19
C ASP A 343 -46.70 42.86 0.52
N GLU A 344 -47.95 42.38 0.61
CA GLU A 344 -48.25 41.04 1.14
C GLU A 344 -47.62 39.94 0.27
N LEU A 345 -47.70 40.04 -1.05
CA LEU A 345 -47.03 39.11 -1.96
C LEU A 345 -45.51 39.13 -1.79
N LEU A 346 -44.89 40.31 -1.63
CA LEU A 346 -43.44 40.43 -1.41
C LEU A 346 -43.02 39.86 -0.06
N VAL A 347 -43.82 40.06 0.99
CA VAL A 347 -43.57 39.48 2.32
C VAL A 347 -43.75 37.96 2.28
N GLY A 348 -44.78 37.46 1.59
CA GLY A 348 -45.00 36.03 1.35
C GLY A 348 -43.82 35.38 0.63
N ALA A 349 -43.41 35.95 -0.51
CA ALA A 349 -42.27 35.45 -1.29
C ALA A 349 -40.95 35.46 -0.49
N ARG A 350 -40.71 36.49 0.34
CA ARG A 350 -39.53 36.55 1.23
C ARG A 350 -39.57 35.50 2.33
N ARG A 351 -40.75 35.23 2.88
CA ARG A 351 -40.96 34.18 3.88
C ARG A 351 -40.71 32.80 3.27
N ASP A 352 -41.26 32.53 2.09
CA ASP A 352 -41.07 31.26 1.37
C ASP A 352 -39.60 31.06 0.97
N ALA A 353 -38.94 32.10 0.46
CA ALA A 353 -37.51 32.05 0.17
C ALA A 353 -36.67 31.76 1.43
N THR A 354 -37.08 32.28 2.59
CA THR A 354 -36.40 31.99 3.86
C THR A 354 -36.61 30.54 4.30
N GLN A 355 -37.84 30.02 4.21
CA GLN A 355 -38.13 28.63 4.53
C GLN A 355 -37.42 27.64 3.59
N ILE A 356 -37.30 27.98 2.30
CA ILE A 356 -36.55 27.17 1.34
C ILE A 356 -35.07 27.12 1.72
N ARG A 357 -34.46 28.26 2.12
CA ARG A 357 -33.07 28.29 2.58
C ARG A 357 -32.89 27.48 3.86
N GLU A 358 -33.75 27.65 4.85
CA GLU A 358 -33.67 26.89 6.11
C GLU A 358 -33.75 25.38 5.85
N ARG A 359 -34.70 24.91 5.02
CA ARG A 359 -34.78 23.50 4.62
C ARG A 359 -33.55 23.02 3.85
N ALA A 360 -32.98 23.87 2.99
CA ALA A 360 -31.76 23.54 2.26
C ALA A 360 -30.54 23.43 3.21
N GLU A 361 -30.45 24.29 4.22
CA GLU A 361 -29.41 24.20 5.26
C GLU A 361 -29.60 22.97 6.14
N GLU A 362 -30.82 22.65 6.58
CA GLU A 362 -31.10 21.41 7.32
C GLU A 362 -30.72 20.16 6.53
N LEU A 363 -31.02 20.13 5.22
CA LEU A 363 -30.63 19.03 4.33
C LEU A 363 -29.12 18.96 4.16
N ARG A 364 -28.44 20.10 3.99
CA ARG A 364 -26.98 20.18 3.90
C ARG A 364 -26.33 19.64 5.17
N ASP A 365 -26.81 20.07 6.33
CA ASP A 365 -26.25 19.68 7.62
C ASP A 365 -26.49 18.18 7.87
N ARG A 366 -27.67 17.64 7.53
CA ARG A 366 -27.94 16.19 7.56
C ARG A 366 -27.00 15.40 6.66
N ILE A 367 -26.84 15.81 5.41
CA ILE A 367 -25.92 15.15 4.46
C ILE A 367 -24.49 15.22 4.97
N THR A 368 -24.07 16.35 5.55
CA THR A 368 -22.73 16.51 6.11
C THR A 368 -22.51 15.55 7.28
N SER A 369 -23.47 15.43 8.19
CA SER A 369 -23.41 14.47 9.29
C SER A 369 -23.39 13.01 8.78
N GLU A 370 -24.20 12.66 7.79
CA GLU A 370 -24.17 11.32 7.18
C GLU A 370 -22.81 11.00 6.53
N ILE A 371 -22.19 11.98 5.86
CA ILE A 371 -20.85 11.86 5.29
C ILE A 371 -19.81 11.66 6.39
N GLU A 372 -19.88 12.42 7.48
CA GLU A 372 -18.97 12.26 8.62
C GLU A 372 -19.11 10.89 9.28
N GLU A 373 -20.34 10.40 9.48
CA GLU A 373 -20.60 9.07 10.01
C GLU A 373 -20.07 7.96 9.08
N LEU A 374 -20.25 8.11 7.77
CA LEU A 374 -19.71 7.17 6.78
C LEU A 374 -18.17 7.19 6.78
N HIS A 375 -17.55 8.36 6.88
CA HIS A 375 -16.10 8.48 6.98
C HIS A 375 -15.56 7.85 8.26
N GLU A 376 -16.23 8.05 9.38
CA GLU A 376 -15.83 7.49 10.66
C GLU A 376 -16.03 5.96 10.68
N ARG A 377 -17.10 5.46 10.07
CA ARG A 377 -17.34 4.02 9.88
C ARG A 377 -16.27 3.39 8.99
N ALA A 378 -15.97 4.01 7.85
CA ALA A 378 -14.91 3.56 6.94
C ALA A 378 -13.52 3.57 7.62
N ARG A 379 -13.21 4.58 8.46
CA ARG A 379 -11.98 4.61 9.25
C ARG A 379 -11.91 3.47 10.26
N ARG A 380 -13.01 3.17 10.96
CA ARG A 380 -13.06 2.05 11.91
C ARG A 380 -12.88 0.71 11.21
N GLU A 381 -13.58 0.49 10.10
CA GLU A 381 -13.44 -0.73 9.30
C GLU A 381 -12.02 -0.86 8.73
N ALA A 382 -11.42 0.23 8.25
CA ALA A 382 -10.02 0.25 7.81
C ALA A 382 -9.05 -0.06 8.98
N ALA A 383 -9.28 0.48 10.16
CA ALA A 383 -8.45 0.20 11.34
C ALA A 383 -8.60 -1.26 11.81
N GLU A 384 -9.81 -1.82 11.79
CA GLU A 384 -10.08 -3.21 12.16
C GLU A 384 -9.48 -4.20 11.16
N THR A 385 -9.61 -3.93 9.86
CA THR A 385 -8.98 -4.73 8.81
C THR A 385 -7.46 -4.68 8.91
N MET A 386 -6.89 -3.50 9.17
CA MET A 386 -5.45 -3.33 9.36
C MET A 386 -4.95 -4.04 10.63
N LYS A 387 -5.72 -3.99 11.72
CA LYS A 387 -5.43 -4.75 12.94
C LYS A 387 -5.51 -6.26 12.70
N SER A 388 -6.56 -6.75 12.04
CA SER A 388 -6.70 -8.17 11.71
C SER A 388 -5.59 -8.67 10.78
N ALA A 389 -5.15 -7.84 9.83
CA ALA A 389 -4.00 -8.13 8.98
C ALA A 389 -2.70 -8.17 9.80
N GLY A 390 -2.50 -7.20 10.72
CA GLY A 390 -1.39 -7.19 11.67
C GLY A 390 -1.35 -8.45 12.53
N ASP A 391 -2.46 -8.80 13.19
CA ASP A 391 -2.57 -9.99 14.03
C ASP A 391 -2.26 -11.28 13.24
N ARG A 392 -2.66 -11.35 11.96
CA ARG A 392 -2.31 -12.49 11.07
C ARG A 392 -0.83 -12.50 10.71
N CYS A 393 -0.24 -11.35 10.39
CA CYS A 393 1.19 -11.24 10.13
C CYS A 393 2.00 -11.67 11.35
N ASP A 394 1.63 -11.21 12.55
CA ASP A 394 2.28 -11.59 13.80
C ASP A 394 2.14 -13.08 14.08
N ALA A 395 0.96 -13.67 13.84
CA ALA A 395 0.76 -15.11 13.96
C ALA A 395 1.62 -15.92 12.96
N LEU A 396 1.75 -15.44 11.72
CA LEU A 396 2.60 -16.07 10.70
C LEU A 396 4.08 -15.95 11.05
N ILE A 397 4.53 -14.79 11.54
CA ILE A 397 5.91 -14.58 12.00
C ILE A 397 6.20 -15.53 13.16
N LYS A 398 5.33 -15.58 14.17
CA LYS A 398 5.49 -16.49 15.31
C LYS A 398 5.53 -17.96 14.87
N ALA A 399 4.66 -18.35 13.94
CA ALA A 399 4.68 -19.71 13.39
C ALA A 399 5.99 -19.99 12.64
N ALA A 400 6.51 -19.03 11.87
CA ALA A 400 7.79 -19.15 11.17
C ALA A 400 8.97 -19.24 12.15
N GLU A 401 8.98 -18.43 13.21
CA GLU A 401 9.99 -18.48 14.28
C GLU A 401 9.95 -19.82 15.02
N GLU A 402 8.77 -20.36 15.32
CA GLU A 402 8.64 -21.69 15.93
C GLU A 402 9.13 -22.81 15.00
N GLN A 403 8.88 -22.70 13.68
CA GLN A 403 9.41 -23.66 12.70
C GLN A 403 10.92 -23.55 12.55
N LEU A 404 11.46 -22.33 12.55
CA LEU A 404 12.90 -22.07 12.54
C LEU A 404 13.55 -22.67 13.80
N ALA A 405 13.00 -22.42 14.98
CA ALA A 405 13.50 -22.97 16.23
C ALA A 405 13.45 -24.51 16.25
N LYS A 406 12.39 -25.12 15.73
CA LYS A 406 12.29 -26.58 15.56
C LYS A 406 13.35 -27.11 14.59
N ALA A 407 13.57 -26.42 13.46
CA ALA A 407 14.58 -26.79 12.48
C ALA A 407 16.00 -26.66 13.05
N GLU A 408 16.30 -25.60 13.79
CA GLU A 408 17.58 -25.39 14.48
C GLU A 408 17.82 -26.42 15.57
N ALA A 409 16.79 -26.76 16.36
CA ALA A 409 16.88 -27.80 17.38
C ALA A 409 17.19 -29.16 16.74
N LYS A 410 16.47 -29.52 15.66
CA LYS A 410 16.70 -30.75 14.91
C LYS A 410 18.07 -30.77 14.24
N ALA A 411 18.54 -29.64 13.72
CA ALA A 411 19.89 -29.51 13.17
C ALA A 411 20.96 -29.71 14.27
N LYS A 412 20.78 -29.12 15.46
CA LYS A 412 21.68 -29.34 16.61
C LYS A 412 21.69 -30.79 17.07
N GLU A 413 20.53 -31.44 17.10
CA GLU A 413 20.39 -32.86 17.45
C GLU A 413 21.15 -33.74 16.45
N ILE A 414 20.92 -33.55 15.14
CA ILE A 414 21.64 -34.27 14.08
C ILE A 414 23.15 -34.04 14.18
N VAL A 415 23.60 -32.81 14.42
CA VAL A 415 25.03 -32.49 14.60
C VAL A 415 25.59 -33.16 15.86
N SER A 416 24.83 -33.21 16.96
CA SER A 416 25.23 -33.89 18.19
C SER A 416 25.34 -35.40 18.00
N GLU A 417 24.36 -36.01 17.34
CA GLU A 417 24.36 -37.44 16.99
C GLU A 417 25.52 -37.77 16.05
N ALA A 418 25.72 -36.99 14.99
CA ALA A 418 26.84 -37.15 14.06
C ALA A 418 28.20 -37.02 14.78
N ASN A 419 28.35 -36.08 15.71
CA ASN A 419 29.57 -35.95 16.52
C ASN A 419 29.76 -37.11 17.49
N SER A 420 28.68 -37.63 18.08
CA SER A 420 28.71 -38.79 18.97
C SER A 420 29.10 -40.06 18.21
N GLU A 421 28.51 -40.30 17.04
CA GLU A 421 28.88 -41.42 16.17
C GLU A 421 30.31 -41.27 15.64
N ALA A 422 30.72 -40.07 15.20
CA ALA A 422 32.10 -39.80 14.82
C ALA A 422 33.06 -40.01 16.00
N GLY A 423 32.65 -39.70 17.23
CA GLY A 423 33.39 -39.97 18.46
C GLY A 423 33.53 -41.47 18.72
N LYS A 424 32.44 -42.24 18.62
CA LYS A 424 32.43 -43.71 18.76
C LYS A 424 33.33 -44.37 17.71
N VAL A 425 33.24 -43.96 16.45
CA VAL A 425 34.08 -44.46 15.35
C VAL A 425 35.54 -44.14 15.61
N ARG A 426 35.86 -42.92 16.07
CA ARG A 426 37.24 -42.52 16.41
C ARG A 426 37.79 -43.32 17.59
N ILE A 427 37.00 -43.53 18.65
CA ILE A 427 37.38 -44.35 19.80
C ILE A 427 37.58 -45.81 19.38
N ALA A 428 36.72 -46.36 18.52
CA ALA A 428 36.86 -47.73 18.00
C ALA A 428 38.11 -47.87 17.12
N ALA A 429 38.39 -46.88 16.27
CA ALA A 429 39.60 -46.84 15.45
C ALA A 429 40.87 -46.75 16.31
N VAL A 430 40.87 -45.89 17.34
CA VAL A 430 41.99 -45.78 18.30
C VAL A 430 42.18 -47.08 19.07
N LYS A 431 41.11 -47.69 19.61
CA LYS A 431 41.21 -49.00 20.29
C LYS A 431 41.74 -50.11 19.39
N LYS A 432 41.33 -50.13 18.11
CA LYS A 432 41.85 -51.09 17.13
C LYS A 432 43.32 -50.83 16.83
N ALA A 433 43.73 -49.58 16.70
CA ALA A 433 45.12 -49.19 16.52
C ALA A 433 45.99 -49.53 17.75
N GLU A 434 45.51 -49.27 18.97
CA GLU A 434 46.17 -49.65 20.22
C GLU A 434 46.28 -51.18 20.36
N GLY A 435 45.23 -51.92 19.97
CA GLY A 435 45.26 -53.39 19.92
C GLY A 435 46.33 -53.92 18.97
N LEU A 436 46.38 -53.39 17.74
CA LEU A 436 47.39 -53.74 16.74
C LEU A 436 48.81 -53.37 17.20
N LEU A 437 48.98 -52.22 17.86
CA LEU A 437 50.26 -51.83 18.46
C LEU A 437 50.69 -52.79 19.56
N LYS A 438 49.77 -53.18 20.45
CA LYS A 438 50.07 -54.13 21.53
C LYS A 438 50.39 -55.53 21.00
N GLU A 439 49.70 -55.98 19.94
CA GLU A 439 50.04 -57.22 19.24
C GLU A 439 51.41 -57.14 18.56
N ALA A 440 51.73 -56.01 17.93
CA ALA A 440 53.05 -55.77 17.34
C ALA A 440 54.16 -55.73 18.40
N GLU A 441 53.92 -55.11 19.56
CA GLU A 441 54.84 -55.10 20.69
C GLU A 441 55.03 -56.49 21.30
N GLN A 442 53.95 -57.28 21.44
CA GLN A 442 54.05 -58.67 21.89
C GLN A 442 54.83 -59.52 20.91
N LYS A 443 54.56 -59.42 19.61
CA LYS A 443 55.33 -60.12 18.56
C LYS A 443 56.80 -59.70 18.57
N LYS A 444 57.08 -58.40 18.75
CA LYS A 444 58.46 -57.91 18.91
C LYS A 444 59.11 -58.50 20.14
N ALA A 445 58.42 -58.56 21.27
CA ALA A 445 58.96 -59.11 22.51
C ALA A 445 59.24 -60.62 22.41
N THR A 446 58.36 -61.40 21.76
CA THR A 446 58.60 -62.83 21.51
C THR A 446 59.78 -63.03 20.58
N LEU A 447 59.87 -62.27 19.48
CA LEU A 447 60.99 -62.34 18.54
C LEU A 447 62.33 -61.93 19.19
N VAL A 448 62.33 -60.93 20.07
CA VAL A 448 63.52 -60.54 20.84
C VAL A 448 63.93 -61.66 21.79
N LYS A 449 62.97 -62.29 22.48
CA LYS A 449 63.25 -63.41 23.38
C LYS A 449 63.80 -64.62 22.63
N GLU A 450 63.21 -64.98 21.49
CA GLU A 450 63.70 -66.05 20.61
C GLU A 450 65.12 -65.74 20.09
N ALA A 451 65.38 -64.49 19.71
CA ALA A 451 66.72 -64.05 19.31
C ALA A 451 67.75 -64.11 20.46
N GLU A 452 67.34 -63.80 21.69
CA GLU A 452 68.17 -63.94 22.88
C GLU A 452 68.43 -65.41 23.24
N GLU A 453 67.43 -66.28 23.10
CA GLU A 453 67.56 -67.72 23.32
C GLU A 453 68.48 -68.35 22.27
N LEU A 454 68.32 -68.03 20.99
CA LEU A 454 69.23 -68.42 19.91
C LEU A 454 70.65 -67.92 20.16
N LYS A 455 70.82 -66.67 20.60
CA LYS A 455 72.13 -66.12 20.96
C LYS A 455 72.74 -66.85 22.15
N ALA A 456 71.94 -67.18 23.17
CA ALA A 456 72.41 -67.92 24.34
C ALA A 456 72.76 -69.37 24.01
N GLU A 457 72.06 -69.99 23.07
CA GLU A 457 72.38 -71.31 22.52
C GLU A 457 73.67 -71.28 21.69
N ALA A 458 73.80 -70.33 20.77
CA ALA A 458 75.03 -70.12 20.00
C ALA A 458 76.25 -69.84 20.91
N VAL A 459 76.09 -69.06 21.99
CA VAL A 459 77.16 -68.82 22.97
C VAL A 459 77.50 -70.09 23.78
N ARG A 460 76.51 -70.92 24.13
CA ARG A 460 76.74 -72.20 24.80
C ARG A 460 77.48 -73.18 23.90
N GLU A 461 77.08 -73.26 22.63
CA GLU A 461 77.72 -74.10 21.63
C GLU A 461 79.15 -73.62 21.35
N ALA A 462 79.35 -72.32 21.15
CA ALA A 462 80.68 -71.73 21.01
C ALA A 462 81.60 -72.04 22.21
N ARG A 463 81.08 -71.93 23.44
CA ARG A 463 81.83 -72.30 24.66
C ARG A 463 82.14 -73.80 24.70
N ARG A 464 81.22 -74.66 24.26
CA ARG A 464 81.43 -76.10 24.20
C ARG A 464 82.56 -76.44 23.23
N THR A 465 82.55 -75.88 22.02
CA THR A 465 83.64 -76.05 21.05
C THR A 465 84.97 -75.49 21.54
N VAL A 466 84.97 -74.37 22.28
CA VAL A 466 86.21 -73.82 22.86
C VAL A 466 86.75 -74.70 23.99
N GLU A 467 85.89 -75.25 24.85
CA GLU A 467 86.30 -76.17 25.92
C GLU A 467 86.74 -77.54 25.37
N GLU A 468 86.11 -78.04 24.31
CA GLU A 468 86.56 -79.22 23.56
C GLU A 468 87.93 -78.96 22.91
N GLY A 469 88.11 -77.82 22.23
CA GLY A 469 89.41 -77.41 21.67
C GLY A 469 90.49 -77.18 22.74
N LYS A 470 90.14 -76.71 23.94
CA LYS A 470 91.08 -76.63 25.07
C LYS A 470 91.46 -78.00 25.61
N ARG A 471 90.53 -78.96 25.67
CA ARG A 471 90.82 -80.34 26.09
C ARG A 471 91.71 -81.05 25.08
N GLU A 472 91.46 -80.86 23.79
CA GLU A 472 92.34 -81.37 22.73
C GLU A 472 93.73 -80.71 22.81
N LEU A 473 93.80 -79.41 23.09
CA LEU A 473 95.06 -78.71 23.34
C LEU A 473 95.78 -79.24 24.59
N GLU A 474 95.07 -79.53 25.68
CA GLU A 474 95.65 -80.15 26.89
C GLU A 474 96.18 -81.56 26.62
N VAL A 475 95.46 -82.35 25.80
CA VAL A 475 95.93 -83.68 25.36
C VAL A 475 97.19 -83.54 24.49
N LEU A 476 97.23 -82.57 23.58
CA LEU A 476 98.42 -82.29 22.75
C LEU A 476 99.60 -81.73 23.59
N VAL A 477 99.32 -80.93 24.62
CA VAL A 477 100.35 -80.43 25.55
C VAL A 477 100.88 -81.58 26.41
N ARG A 478 100.03 -82.47 26.94
CA ARG A 478 100.49 -83.68 27.63
C ARG A 478 101.28 -84.60 26.70
N ARG A 479 100.84 -84.76 25.45
CA ARG A 479 101.57 -85.54 24.45
C ARG A 479 102.94 -84.93 24.14
N ARG A 480 103.03 -83.60 24.11
CA ARG A 480 104.30 -82.86 24.00
C ARG A 480 105.16 -83.01 25.26
N GLU A 481 104.57 -83.00 26.46
CA GLU A 481 105.27 -83.25 27.72
C GLU A 481 105.79 -84.69 27.78
N ASP A 482 105.02 -85.67 27.34
CA ASP A 482 105.42 -87.08 27.24
C ASP A 482 106.53 -87.26 26.20
N ILE A 483 106.45 -86.61 25.03
CA ILE A 483 107.54 -86.59 24.04
C ILE A 483 108.80 -85.95 24.61
N ASN A 484 108.66 -84.83 25.34
CA ASN A 484 109.78 -84.18 26.01
C ASN A 484 110.36 -85.03 27.14
N ALA A 485 109.55 -85.79 27.87
CA ALA A 485 110.01 -86.75 28.88
C ALA A 485 110.71 -87.96 28.25
N GLU A 486 110.29 -88.39 27.06
CA GLU A 486 111.00 -89.39 26.25
C GLU A 486 112.34 -88.83 25.74
N ILE A 487 112.39 -87.58 25.31
CA ILE A 487 113.63 -86.87 24.93
C ILE A 487 114.56 -86.73 26.14
N SER A 488 114.04 -86.42 27.33
CA SER A 488 114.82 -86.38 28.57
C SER A 488 115.32 -87.76 28.99
N ARG A 489 114.55 -88.84 28.82
CA ARG A 489 115.01 -90.21 29.09
C ARG A 489 116.09 -90.69 28.11
N VAL A 490 116.04 -90.19 26.88
CA VAL A 490 117.07 -90.43 25.86
C VAL A 490 118.32 -89.59 26.13
N GLN A 491 118.16 -88.38 26.64
CA GLN A 491 119.26 -87.54 27.13
C GLN A 491 119.90 -88.13 28.39
N ASP A 492 119.14 -88.68 29.33
CA ASP A 492 119.67 -89.36 30.53
C ASP A 492 120.43 -90.66 30.20
N VAL A 493 120.09 -91.34 29.10
CA VAL A 493 120.82 -92.53 28.60
C VAL A 493 122.07 -92.15 27.80
N LEU A 494 122.12 -90.95 27.22
CA LEU A 494 123.31 -90.38 26.57
C LEU A 494 124.25 -89.65 27.55
N GLU A 495 123.76 -89.23 28.72
CA GLU A 495 124.56 -88.62 29.81
C GLU A 495 125.25 -89.69 30.71
N ALA A 496 124.88 -90.97 30.56
CA ALA A 496 125.49 -92.10 31.28
C ALA A 496 126.75 -92.70 30.61
N LEU A 497 127.24 -92.13 29.49
CA LEU A 497 128.46 -92.56 28.78
C LEU A 497 129.48 -91.45 28.48
N GLU A 498 129.28 -90.22 28.94
CA GLU A 498 130.29 -89.16 28.92
C GLU A 498 130.34 -88.42 30.26
N SER A 499 131.03 -89.02 31.23
CA SER A 499 131.48 -88.29 32.43
C SER A 499 132.96 -87.99 32.28
N PHE A 500 133.32 -86.74 31.97
CA PHE A 500 134.40 -86.02 32.64
C PHE A 500 134.38 -84.53 32.24
N GLU A 501 134.36 -83.70 33.29
CA GLU A 501 134.63 -82.27 33.37
C GLU A 501 133.46 -81.26 33.27
N ALA A 502 133.39 -80.44 34.32
CA ALA A 502 132.31 -79.58 34.78
C ALA A 502 132.78 -78.10 34.81
N PRO A 503 132.02 -77.13 35.36
CA PRO A 503 130.72 -76.65 34.91
C PRO A 503 130.63 -75.10 34.85
N ALA A 504 129.49 -74.62 34.31
CA ALA A 504 128.74 -73.39 34.64
C ALA A 504 129.39 -72.01 34.39
N GLY A 505 128.72 -71.01 33.84
CA GLY A 505 127.33 -70.83 33.40
C GLY A 505 127.16 -69.35 33.03
N GLY A 506 126.70 -69.06 31.81
CA GLY A 506 126.26 -67.71 31.38
C GLY A 506 124.98 -67.33 32.15
N LYS A 507 124.72 -66.09 32.57
CA LYS A 507 124.80 -64.77 31.93
C LYS A 507 123.95 -64.58 30.66
N ASP A 508 122.89 -63.82 30.90
CA ASP A 508 122.35 -62.71 30.10
C ASP A 508 121.57 -62.95 28.80
N ASN A 509 120.35 -62.41 28.87
CA ASN A 509 119.69 -61.55 27.89
C ASN A 509 119.20 -62.14 26.57
N GLY A 510 117.90 -61.92 26.34
CA GLY A 510 117.51 -61.28 25.09
C GLY A 510 116.05 -61.47 24.69
N VAL A 511 115.26 -60.40 24.88
CA VAL A 511 114.33 -59.77 23.91
C VAL A 511 113.46 -60.72 23.06
N LYS A 512 112.14 -60.52 22.87
CA LYS A 512 111.52 -59.29 22.36
C LYS A 512 110.00 -59.51 22.20
N ALA A 513 109.25 -58.51 22.67
CA ALA A 513 108.09 -57.89 22.01
C ALA A 513 106.70 -58.56 21.97
N GLY A 514 105.69 -57.70 22.13
CA GLY A 514 104.27 -57.93 21.83
C GLY A 514 103.36 -57.70 23.04
N ALA A 515 103.18 -56.44 23.48
CA ALA A 515 102.01 -55.63 23.12
C ALA A 515 100.72 -56.10 23.82
N ALA A 516 100.36 -55.44 24.92
CA ALA A 516 99.07 -55.57 25.57
C ALA A 516 98.54 -54.19 26.00
N ALA A 517 97.21 -54.11 25.92
CA ALA A 517 96.30 -53.18 26.60
C ALA A 517 96.15 -51.76 26.04
N GLY A 518 94.91 -51.42 25.68
CA GLY A 518 94.50 -50.01 25.60
C GLY A 518 93.24 -49.70 24.80
N ALA A 519 92.08 -50.06 25.35
CA ALA A 519 90.83 -49.31 25.32
C ALA A 519 90.15 -48.91 23.99
N THR A 520 88.85 -49.23 23.97
CA THR A 520 87.82 -49.04 22.96
C THR A 520 87.47 -47.57 22.64
N ARG A 521 87.43 -47.26 21.34
CA ARG A 521 86.62 -46.23 20.66
C ARG A 521 85.35 -46.94 20.15
N THR A 522 84.17 -46.38 19.90
CA THR A 522 83.61 -45.08 19.46
C THR A 522 82.08 -45.30 19.50
N GLY A 523 81.19 -44.42 19.95
CA GLY A 523 80.79 -43.17 19.29
C GLY A 523 79.31 -43.27 18.87
N GLY A 524 78.49 -42.25 19.17
CA GLY A 524 77.14 -42.07 18.62
C GLY A 524 76.01 -41.97 19.65
N LYS A 525 75.66 -40.73 20.04
CA LYS A 525 74.47 -40.38 20.82
C LYS A 525 73.39 -39.82 19.88
N SER A 526 72.19 -40.39 19.91
CA SER A 526 70.98 -39.83 19.29
C SER A 526 70.22 -38.97 20.30
N ALA A 527 69.63 -37.89 19.80
CA ALA A 527 68.68 -37.02 20.50
C ALA A 527 67.26 -37.43 20.12
N GLU A 528 66.34 -37.36 21.09
CA GLU A 528 64.90 -37.53 20.92
C GLU A 528 64.19 -36.48 21.79
N SER A 529 63.35 -35.65 21.17
CA SER A 529 62.16 -34.98 21.71
C SER A 529 61.36 -34.44 20.54
#